data_AF-A0A349DH95-F1
#
_entry.id   AF-A0A349DH95-F1
#
_cell.length_a   1.000
_cell.length_b   1.000
_cell.length_c   1.000
_cell.angle_alpha   90.00
_cell.angle_beta   90.00
_cell.angle_gamma   90.00
#
_symmetry.space_group_name_H-M   'P 1'
#
loop_
_entity.id
_entity.type
_entity.pdbx_description
1 polymer ?
#
loop_
_entity_poly.entity_id
_entity_poly.type
_entity_poly.pdbx_seq_one_letter_code
_entity_poly.pdbx_strand_id
1 'polypeptide(L)'
;MLPDAKRRFFRNVKRLFLAQAGIRPNQQDRIEGAQVFGLYADLIQNRRKDFIDQKVSLKTIQGILSRFVFSIFDDEKGKTRKKLLPFANPQKFKLEDDGRDTVFGYLYLDHYASIYDEIAELREQQFDNFDHSIL
;
A
#
# COMPACT_ATOMS: atom_id res chain seq x y z
N MET A 1 -20.11 11.53 12.73
CA MET A 1 -19.03 10.88 13.50
C MET A 1 -19.49 9.50 13.97
N LEU A 2 -18.65 8.46 13.89
CA LEU A 2 -18.96 7.14 14.47
C LEU A 2 -18.82 7.17 16.01
N PRO A 3 -19.73 6.51 16.78
CA PRO A 3 -19.60 6.37 18.23
C PRO A 3 -18.32 5.64 18.65
N ASP A 4 -17.76 5.97 19.81
CA ASP A 4 -16.48 5.43 20.29
C ASP A 4 -16.47 3.90 20.45
N ALA A 5 -17.60 3.32 20.87
CA ALA A 5 -17.78 1.87 20.96
C ALA A 5 -17.61 1.18 19.59
N LYS A 6 -18.21 1.74 18.52
CA LYS A 6 -18.03 1.23 17.15
C LYS A 6 -16.58 1.36 16.70
N ARG A 7 -15.90 2.48 16.99
CA ARG A 7 -14.48 2.66 16.62
C ARG A 7 -13.59 1.61 17.29
N ARG A 8 -13.80 1.35 18.58
CA ARG A 8 -13.05 0.34 19.33
C ARG A 8 -13.31 -1.06 18.79
N PHE A 9 -14.56 -1.39 18.49
CA PHE A 9 -14.94 -2.66 17.87
C PHE A 9 -14.20 -2.89 16.54
N PHE A 10 -14.28 -1.93 15.60
CA PHE A 10 -13.59 -2.05 14.30
C PHE A 10 -12.07 -2.16 14.45
N ARG A 11 -11.47 -1.44 15.41
CA ARG A 11 -10.05 -1.54 15.70
C ARG A 11 -9.67 -2.95 16.18
N ASN A 12 -10.48 -3.53 17.05
CA ASN A 12 -10.25 -4.88 17.57
C ASN A 12 -10.41 -5.95 16.49
N VAL A 13 -11.43 -5.83 15.63
CA VAL A 13 -11.63 -6.73 14.48
C VAL A 13 -10.41 -6.68 13.54
N LYS A 14 -9.93 -5.48 13.19
CA LYS A 14 -8.73 -5.32 12.35
C LYS A 14 -7.48 -5.92 12.99
N ARG A 15 -7.28 -5.70 14.31
CA ARG A 15 -6.16 -6.30 15.05
C ARG A 15 -6.24 -7.83 15.07
N LEU A 16 -7.43 -8.39 15.31
CA LEU A 16 -7.65 -9.84 15.31
C LEU A 16 -7.40 -10.44 13.92
N PHE A 17 -7.90 -9.80 12.86
CA PHE A 17 -7.69 -10.23 11.47
C PHE A 17 -6.20 -10.30 11.12
N LEU A 18 -5.44 -9.24 11.40
CA LEU A 18 -3.99 -9.24 11.22
C LEU A 18 -3.31 -10.30 12.09
N ALA A 19 -3.81 -10.48 13.33
CA ALA A 19 -3.23 -11.44 14.24
C ALA A 19 -3.39 -12.89 13.75
N GLN A 20 -4.54 -13.23 13.15
CA GLN A 20 -4.78 -14.54 12.55
C GLN A 20 -3.85 -14.81 11.35
N ALA A 21 -3.39 -13.77 10.67
CA ALA A 21 -2.41 -13.86 9.59
C ALA A 21 -0.94 -13.82 10.07
N GLY A 22 -0.69 -13.90 11.39
CA GLY A 22 0.66 -13.86 11.95
C GLY A 22 1.28 -12.46 12.04
N ILE A 23 0.58 -11.42 11.59
CA ILE A 23 1.06 -10.03 11.66
C ILE A 23 0.84 -9.50 13.07
N ARG A 24 1.89 -8.95 13.70
CA ARG A 24 1.85 -8.40 15.06
C ARG A 24 2.50 -7.02 15.10
N PRO A 25 2.11 -6.15 16.04
CA PRO A 25 2.82 -4.90 16.25
C PRO A 25 4.28 -5.15 16.63
N ASN A 26 5.17 -4.28 16.16
CA ASN A 26 6.57 -4.25 16.57
C ASN A 26 6.72 -3.71 18.01
N GLN A 27 7.97 -3.53 18.46
CA GLN A 27 8.28 -3.04 19.82
C GLN A 27 7.68 -1.65 20.14
N GLN A 28 7.31 -0.89 19.11
CA GLN A 28 6.70 0.45 19.21
C GLN A 28 5.17 0.43 19.04
N ASP A 29 4.51 -0.73 19.13
CA ASP A 29 3.07 -0.94 18.86
C ASP A 29 2.64 -0.50 17.43
N ARG A 30 3.56 -0.56 16.45
CA ARG A 30 3.27 -0.23 15.05
C ARG A 30 3.19 -1.49 14.19
N ILE A 31 2.30 -1.47 13.20
CA ILE A 31 2.18 -2.52 12.17
C ILE A 31 2.98 -2.08 10.95
N GLU A 32 3.78 -2.98 10.39
CA GLU A 32 4.57 -2.69 9.19
C GLU A 32 3.71 -2.79 7.93
N GLY A 33 3.73 -1.75 7.10
CA GLY A 33 2.96 -1.70 5.86
C GLY A 33 3.33 -2.81 4.88
N ALA A 34 4.61 -3.21 4.83
CA ALA A 34 5.10 -4.30 3.98
C ALA A 34 4.40 -5.64 4.30
N GLN A 35 4.18 -5.94 5.59
CA GLN A 35 3.47 -7.16 6.01
C GLN A 35 1.99 -7.12 5.59
N VAL A 36 1.35 -5.95 5.72
CA VAL A 36 -0.05 -5.74 5.31
C VAL A 36 -0.20 -5.89 3.80
N PHE A 37 0.72 -5.32 3.01
CA PHE A 37 0.73 -5.45 1.56
C PHE A 37 0.98 -6.90 1.12
N GLY A 38 1.90 -7.61 1.79
CA GLY A 38 2.14 -9.04 1.54
C GLY A 38 0.86 -9.87 1.72
N LEU A 39 0.14 -9.69 2.83
CA LEU A 39 -1.13 -10.38 3.06
C LEU A 39 -2.19 -10.02 2.00
N TYR A 40 -2.25 -8.76 1.57
CA TYR A 40 -3.15 -8.34 0.50
C TYR A 40 -2.82 -9.04 -0.82
N ALA A 41 -1.54 -9.09 -1.19
CA ALA A 41 -1.06 -9.76 -2.40
C ALA A 41 -1.40 -11.26 -2.36
N ASP A 42 -1.16 -11.92 -1.23
CA ASP A 42 -1.48 -13.33 -1.03
C ASP A 42 -2.99 -13.59 -1.19
N LEU A 43 -3.86 -12.72 -0.66
CA LEU A 43 -5.31 -12.86 -0.76
C LEU A 43 -5.84 -12.68 -2.20
N ILE A 44 -5.15 -11.90 -3.03
CA ILE A 44 -5.47 -11.74 -4.45
C ILE A 44 -5.02 -12.96 -5.25
N GLN A 45 -3.81 -13.43 -5.01
CA GLN A 45 -3.19 -14.51 -5.79
C GLN A 45 -3.71 -15.89 -5.39
N ASN A 46 -3.97 -16.13 -4.10
CA ASN A 46 -4.35 -17.44 -3.58
C ASN A 46 -5.84 -17.50 -3.22
N ARG A 47 -6.69 -17.80 -4.21
CA ARG A 47 -8.15 -18.00 -4.03
C ARG A 47 -8.49 -19.38 -3.44
N ARG A 48 -8.00 -19.68 -2.24
CA ARG A 48 -8.16 -21.00 -1.61
C ARG A 48 -9.32 -21.10 -0.61
N LYS A 49 -10.02 -20.00 -0.32
CA LYS A 49 -11.13 -19.94 0.64
C LYS A 49 -12.48 -19.94 -0.08
N ASP A 50 -13.54 -20.21 0.67
CA ASP A 50 -14.91 -19.92 0.24
C ASP A 50 -15.00 -18.49 -0.30
N PHE A 51 -15.81 -18.30 -1.35
CA PHE A 51 -15.94 -17.03 -2.06
C PHE A 51 -16.37 -15.88 -1.13
N ILE A 52 -17.28 -16.14 -0.18
CA ILE A 52 -17.77 -15.14 0.76
C ILE A 52 -16.63 -14.75 1.70
N ASP A 53 -15.94 -15.74 2.29
CA ASP A 53 -14.83 -15.51 3.21
C ASP A 53 -13.67 -14.77 2.53
N GLN A 54 -13.41 -15.07 1.27
CA GLN A 54 -12.41 -14.34 0.48
C GLN A 54 -12.81 -12.89 0.29
N LYS A 55 -14.07 -12.61 -0.07
CA LYS A 55 -14.56 -11.22 -0.21
C LYS A 55 -14.50 -10.45 1.12
N VAL A 56 -14.90 -11.07 2.22
CA VAL A 56 -14.81 -10.47 3.56
C VAL A 56 -13.36 -10.17 3.92
N SER A 57 -12.45 -11.12 3.66
CA SER A 57 -11.02 -10.93 3.91
C SER A 57 -10.44 -9.79 3.08
N LEU A 58 -10.76 -9.73 1.78
CA LEU A 58 -10.33 -8.67 0.87
C LEU A 58 -10.83 -7.29 1.30
N LYS A 59 -12.10 -7.18 1.68
CA LYS A 59 -12.65 -5.90 2.18
C LYS A 59 -12.00 -5.47 3.50
N THR A 60 -11.74 -6.42 4.39
CA THR A 60 -11.06 -6.14 5.65
C THR A 60 -9.65 -5.63 5.42
N ILE A 61 -8.84 -6.33 4.61
CA ILE A 61 -7.46 -5.92 4.34
C ILE A 61 -7.41 -4.62 3.55
N GLN A 62 -8.31 -4.36 2.60
CA GLN A 62 -8.38 -3.08 1.87
C GLN A 62 -8.61 -1.90 2.81
N GLY A 63 -9.51 -2.05 3.79
CA GLY A 63 -9.74 -1.01 4.81
C GLY A 63 -8.61 -0.87 5.85
N ILE A 64 -7.65 -1.80 5.89
CA ILE A 64 -6.40 -1.66 6.67
C ILE A 64 -5.34 -1.01 5.79
N LEU A 65 -5.15 -1.51 4.57
CA LEU A 65 -4.23 -1.04 3.56
C LEU A 65 -4.43 0.43 3.23
N SER A 66 -5.68 0.93 3.28
CA SER A 66 -6.01 2.34 3.07
C SER A 66 -5.28 3.32 4.00
N ARG A 67 -4.64 2.83 5.08
CA ARG A 67 -3.84 3.63 6.02
C ARG A 67 -2.36 3.71 5.64
N PHE A 68 -1.93 2.94 4.66
CA PHE A 68 -0.55 2.82 4.18
C PHE A 68 -0.40 3.29 2.73
N VAL A 69 -1.48 3.76 2.12
CA VAL A 69 -1.52 4.23 0.74
C VAL A 69 -1.91 5.70 0.75
N PHE A 70 -1.31 6.45 -0.15
CA PHE A 70 -1.70 7.81 -0.48
C PHE A 70 -2.04 7.85 -1.97
N SER A 71 -3.01 8.71 -2.30
CA SER A 71 -3.39 8.95 -3.69
C SER A 71 -2.53 10.08 -4.24
N ILE A 72 -2.03 9.92 -5.46
CA ILE A 72 -1.35 10.99 -6.20
C ILE A 72 -2.23 11.41 -7.38
N PHE A 73 -2.20 12.70 -7.70
CA PHE A 73 -2.68 13.17 -8.99
C PHE A 73 -1.59 12.91 -10.03
N ASP A 74 -1.98 12.26 -11.12
CA ASP A 74 -1.10 11.93 -12.23
C ASP A 74 -1.70 12.60 -13.48
N ASP A 75 -0.84 13.15 -14.33
CA ASP A 75 -1.31 13.70 -15.59
C ASP A 75 -1.61 12.57 -16.58
N GLU A 76 -2.35 12.87 -17.65
CA GLU A 76 -2.65 11.89 -18.72
C GLU A 76 -1.37 11.29 -19.34
N LYS A 77 -0.22 11.93 -19.12
CA LYS A 77 1.10 11.52 -19.63
C LYS A 77 1.89 10.65 -18.63
N GLY A 78 1.35 10.39 -17.44
CA GLY A 78 1.93 9.56 -16.40
C GLY A 78 3.24 10.10 -15.81
N LYS A 79 3.47 11.41 -15.83
CA LYS A 79 4.77 12.01 -15.45
C LYS A 79 5.11 11.75 -13.98
N THR A 80 4.17 11.97 -13.08
CA THR A 80 4.37 11.77 -11.63
C THR A 80 4.69 10.31 -11.36
N ARG A 81 3.96 9.40 -12.00
CA ARG A 81 4.22 7.96 -11.87
C ARG A 81 5.60 7.56 -12.35
N LYS A 82 6.05 8.05 -13.50
CA LYS A 82 7.40 7.79 -14.03
C LYS A 82 8.49 8.25 -13.06
N LYS A 83 8.30 9.41 -12.42
CA LYS A 83 9.20 9.93 -11.38
C LYS A 83 9.26 9.05 -10.12
N LEU A 84 8.21 8.26 -9.86
CA LEU A 84 8.14 7.32 -8.73
C LEU A 84 8.71 5.93 -9.03
N LEU A 85 8.77 5.51 -10.29
CA LEU A 85 9.28 4.19 -10.69
C LEU A 85 10.68 3.86 -10.14
N PRO A 86 11.65 4.80 -10.07
CA PRO A 86 12.97 4.51 -9.50
C PRO A 86 12.95 4.10 -8.02
N PHE A 87 11.89 4.44 -7.29
CA PHE A 87 11.72 4.13 -5.86
C PHE A 87 10.87 2.88 -5.62
N ALA A 88 10.39 2.28 -6.70
CA ALA A 88 9.48 1.15 -6.68
C ALA A 88 10.24 -0.19 -6.73
N ASN A 89 9.65 -1.26 -6.19
CA ASN A 89 10.21 -2.62 -6.29
C ASN A 89 9.53 -3.44 -7.39
N PRO A 90 10.17 -3.62 -8.57
CA PRO A 90 9.57 -4.31 -9.72
C PRO A 90 9.29 -5.79 -9.49
N GLN A 91 9.81 -6.40 -8.41
CA GLN A 91 9.49 -7.79 -8.05
C GLN A 91 8.14 -7.91 -7.30
N LYS A 92 7.57 -6.79 -6.85
CA LYS A 92 6.35 -6.74 -6.02
C LYS A 92 5.10 -6.32 -6.78
N PHE A 93 5.22 -5.98 -8.06
CA PHE A 93 4.10 -5.57 -8.93
C PHE A 93 4.35 -5.99 -10.37
N LYS A 94 3.31 -6.04 -11.21
CA LYS A 94 3.47 -6.17 -12.67
C LYS A 94 2.92 -4.93 -13.35
N LEU A 95 3.78 -4.22 -14.07
CA LEU A 95 3.37 -3.00 -14.77
C LEU A 95 2.76 -3.30 -16.12
N GLU A 96 1.71 -2.56 -16.46
CA GLU A 96 1.29 -2.30 -17.84
C GLU A 96 2.24 -1.30 -18.51
N ASP A 97 2.11 -1.15 -19.82
CA ASP A 97 2.89 -0.20 -20.64
C ASP A 97 2.78 1.26 -20.17
N ASP A 98 1.72 1.61 -19.44
CA ASP A 98 1.50 2.93 -18.86
C ASP A 98 1.99 3.06 -17.39
N GLY A 99 2.66 2.03 -16.88
CA GLY A 99 3.22 1.99 -15.54
C GLY A 99 2.21 1.70 -14.42
N ARG A 100 0.97 1.30 -14.71
CA ARG A 100 0.03 0.82 -13.67
C ARG A 100 0.36 -0.62 -13.28
N ASP A 101 0.30 -0.93 -11.99
CA ASP A 101 0.27 -2.34 -11.57
C ASP A 101 -1.10 -2.96 -11.86
N THR A 102 -1.17 -3.97 -12.73
CA THR A 102 -2.43 -4.65 -13.06
C THR A 102 -2.81 -5.79 -12.14
N VAL A 103 -1.89 -6.24 -11.29
CA VAL A 103 -2.19 -7.34 -10.37
C VAL A 103 -2.79 -6.79 -9.08
N PHE A 104 -2.20 -5.73 -8.53
CA PHE A 104 -2.59 -5.20 -7.22
C PHE A 104 -3.20 -3.81 -7.28
N GLY A 105 -3.09 -3.09 -8.40
CA GLY A 105 -3.65 -1.74 -8.54
C GLY A 105 -2.90 -0.67 -7.72
N TYR A 106 -1.69 -0.96 -7.24
CA TYR A 106 -0.86 -0.06 -6.46
C TYR A 106 0.58 -0.05 -6.99
N LEU A 107 1.23 1.11 -7.00
CA LEU A 107 2.68 1.18 -7.16
C LEU A 107 3.34 0.99 -5.78
N TYR A 108 4.02 -0.14 -5.57
CA TYR A 108 4.69 -0.42 -4.30
C TYR A 108 6.08 0.24 -4.24
N LEU A 109 6.29 1.09 -3.24
CA LEU A 109 7.50 1.88 -3.04
C LEU A 109 8.33 1.33 -1.86
N ASP A 110 9.41 0.60 -2.13
CA ASP A 110 10.30 0.06 -1.08
C ASP A 110 11.19 1.17 -0.47
N HIS A 111 11.51 2.19 -1.27
CA HIS A 111 12.37 3.31 -0.87
C HIS A 111 11.57 4.58 -0.56
N TYR A 112 10.32 4.44 -0.13
CA TYR A 112 9.41 5.58 0.09
C TYR A 112 9.98 6.63 1.06
N ALA A 113 10.76 6.23 2.07
CA ALA A 113 11.33 7.14 3.06
C ALA A 113 12.31 8.18 2.45
N SER A 114 12.80 7.96 1.23
CA SER A 114 13.63 8.93 0.51
C SER A 114 12.81 10.07 -0.11
N ILE A 115 11.51 9.85 -0.35
CA ILE A 115 10.63 10.76 -1.10
C ILE A 115 9.38 11.15 -0.32
N TYR A 116 9.11 10.54 0.83
CA TYR A 116 7.91 10.77 1.61
C TYR A 116 8.23 10.97 3.10
N ASP A 117 7.61 11.98 3.67
CA ASP A 117 7.68 12.35 5.07
C ASP A 117 6.26 12.53 5.62
N GLU A 118 5.96 12.04 6.82
CA GLU A 118 4.60 12.15 7.40
C GLU A 118 4.16 13.60 7.65
N ILE A 119 5.12 14.54 7.77
CA ILE A 119 4.88 15.96 8.00
C ILE A 119 4.95 16.75 6.69
N ALA A 120 5.98 16.50 5.87
CA ALA A 120 6.21 17.24 4.63
C ALA A 120 5.57 16.58 3.39
N GLU A 121 4.83 15.49 3.56
CA GLU A 121 4.22 14.67 2.51
C GLU A 121 5.24 14.25 1.43
N LEU A 122 4.86 14.32 0.16
CA LEU A 122 5.71 13.94 -0.96
C LEU A 122 6.74 15.05 -1.23
N ARG A 123 8.03 14.74 -1.12
CA ARG A 123 9.13 15.68 -1.36
C ARG A 123 9.42 15.78 -2.85
N GLU A 124 8.59 16.53 -3.57
CA GLU A 124 8.64 16.62 -5.04
C GLU A 124 10.00 17.09 -5.59
N GLN A 125 10.75 17.90 -4.81
CA GLN A 125 12.10 18.36 -5.13
C GLN A 125 13.10 17.21 -5.36
N GLN A 126 12.85 16.03 -4.80
CA GLN A 126 13.69 14.85 -5.01
C GLN A 126 13.52 14.24 -6.40
N PHE A 127 12.44 14.59 -7.12
CA PHE A 127 12.22 14.07 -8.47
C PHE A 127 13.09 14.75 -9.53
N ASP A 128 13.49 16.01 -9.32
CA ASP A 128 14.23 16.79 -10.31
C ASP A 128 15.71 16.37 -10.40
N ASN A 129 16.25 15.75 -9.34
CA ASN A 129 17.58 15.17 -9.36
C ASN A 129 17.72 13.97 -10.32
N PHE A 130 16.60 13.35 -10.71
CA PHE A 130 16.59 12.23 -11.67
C PHE A 130 16.37 12.69 -13.12
N ASP A 131 15.86 13.91 -13.35
CA ASP A 131 15.63 14.48 -14.69
C ASP A 131 16.95 14.88 -15.40
N HIS A 132 18.08 14.92 -14.68
CA HIS A 132 19.40 15.24 -15.27
C HIS A 132 20.26 14.03 -15.65
N SER A 133 19.74 12.80 -15.49
CA SER A 133 20.54 11.57 -15.62
C SER A 133 20.29 10.76 -16.88
N ILE A 134 19.46 11.22 -17.81
CA ILE A 134 19.20 10.48 -19.06
C ILE A 134 19.40 11.44 -20.25
N LEU A 135 20.64 11.48 -20.74
CA LEU A 135 20.98 11.78 -22.13
C LEU A 135 20.91 10.49 -22.94
#